data_AF-A0A5C5PW30-F1
#
_entry.id   AF-A0A5C5PW30-F1
#
_cell.length_a   1.000
_cell.length_b   1.000
_cell.length_c   1.000
_cell.angle_alpha   90.00
_cell.angle_beta   90.00
_cell.angle_gamma   90.00
#
_symmetry.space_group_name_H-M   'P 1'
#
loop_
_entity.id
_entity.type
_entity.pdbx_description
1 polymer ?
#
loop_
_entity_poly.entity_id
_entity_poly.type
_entity_poly.pdbx_seq_one_letter_code
_entity_poly.pdbx_strand_id
1 'polypeptide(L)'
;MPNPNNCKQCGISLANEYGNARHCSHACRSKTWRQLQTPTISVKLKLTIPQFNILKNQADSLNLLINKFIINKAMNASGCVHP
;
A
#
# COMPACT_ATOMS: atom_id res chain seq x y z
N MET A 1 -24.31 -3.74 16.65
CA MET A 1 -23.03 -4.44 16.91
C MET A 1 -22.79 -5.44 15.78
N PRO A 2 -21.59 -5.54 15.19
CA PRO A 2 -21.30 -6.59 14.21
C PRO A 2 -21.36 -7.95 14.92
N ASN A 3 -22.15 -8.88 14.39
CA ASN A 3 -22.26 -10.23 14.95
C ASN A 3 -20.89 -10.93 14.83
N PRO A 4 -20.25 -11.36 15.94
CA PRO A 4 -18.94 -11.99 15.90
C PRO A 4 -18.93 -13.28 15.06
N ASN A 5 -20.10 -13.88 14.86
CA ASN A 5 -20.26 -15.12 14.10
C ASN A 5 -20.47 -14.88 12.60
N ASN A 6 -20.29 -13.66 12.08
CA ASN A 6 -20.40 -13.39 10.65
C ASN A 6 -19.03 -13.06 10.04
N CYS A 7 -18.83 -13.50 8.79
CA CYS A 7 -17.65 -13.17 8.00
C CYS A 7 -17.53 -11.65 7.84
N LYS A 8 -16.37 -11.10 8.21
CA LYS A 8 -16.11 -9.64 8.14
C LYS A 8 -16.22 -9.06 6.73
N GLN A 9 -16.08 -9.90 5.71
CA GLN A 9 -15.99 -9.46 4.32
C GLN A 9 -17.30 -9.59 3.53
N CYS A 10 -18.12 -10.59 3.83
CA CYS A 10 -19.34 -10.90 3.06
C CYS A 10 -20.58 -11.13 3.94
N GLY A 11 -20.46 -11.07 5.26
CA GLY A 11 -21.59 -11.21 6.18
C GLY A 11 -22.15 -12.62 6.34
N ILE A 12 -21.60 -13.62 5.64
CA ILE A 12 -22.01 -15.03 5.75
C ILE A 12 -21.75 -15.55 7.17
N SER A 13 -22.69 -16.34 7.72
CA SER A 13 -22.55 -16.98 9.03
C SER A 13 -21.37 -17.95 9.05
N LEU A 14 -20.58 -17.86 10.12
CA LEU A 14 -19.45 -18.71 10.49
C LEU A 14 -19.84 -19.70 11.60
N ALA A 15 -21.14 -19.90 11.85
CA ALA A 15 -21.63 -20.74 12.93
C ALA A 15 -21.12 -22.20 12.88
N ASN A 16 -20.78 -22.70 11.69
CA ASN A 16 -20.25 -24.05 11.46
C ASN A 16 -18.73 -24.08 11.25
N GLU A 17 -18.07 -22.92 11.31
CA GLU A 17 -16.62 -22.80 11.16
C GLU A 17 -15.94 -22.83 12.54
N TYR A 18 -14.62 -23.04 12.57
CA TYR A 18 -13.83 -22.96 13.81
C TYR A 18 -14.17 -21.69 14.60
N GLY A 19 -14.37 -21.78 15.92
CA GLY A 19 -14.95 -20.70 16.75
C GLY A 19 -14.24 -19.33 16.75
N ASN A 20 -13.08 -19.21 16.10
CA ASN A 20 -12.34 -17.95 15.91
C ASN A 20 -12.18 -17.54 14.43
N ALA A 21 -12.90 -18.20 13.51
CA ALA A 21 -12.87 -17.87 12.10
C ALA A 21 -13.33 -16.41 11.89
N ARG A 22 -12.56 -15.64 11.13
CA ARG A 22 -12.89 -14.25 10.76
C ARG A 22 -13.41 -14.13 9.32
N HIS A 23 -13.21 -15.19 8.54
CA HIS A 23 -13.50 -15.28 7.11
C HIS A 23 -14.11 -16.64 6.81
N CYS A 24 -15.09 -16.67 5.90
CA CYS A 24 -15.82 -17.89 5.52
C CYS A 24 -15.05 -18.79 4.55
N SER A 25 -13.93 -18.33 4.00
CA SER A 25 -13.09 -19.12 3.10
C SER A 25 -11.73 -18.46 2.88
N HIS A 26 -10.78 -19.24 2.36
CA HIS A 26 -9.49 -18.71 1.89
C HIS A 26 -9.65 -17.59 0.85
N ALA A 27 -10.63 -17.71 -0.05
CA ALA A 27 -10.93 -16.67 -1.04
C ALA A 27 -11.36 -15.36 -0.37
N CYS A 28 -12.20 -15.44 0.66
CA CYS A 28 -12.66 -14.28 1.42
C CYS A 28 -11.49 -13.60 2.16
N ARG A 29 -10.64 -14.40 2.80
CA ARG A 29 -9.41 -13.91 3.46
C ARG A 29 -8.47 -13.22 2.47
N SER A 30 -8.25 -13.82 1.29
CA SER A 30 -7.42 -13.24 0.23
C SER A 30 -7.98 -11.91 -0.28
N LYS A 31 -9.30 -11.83 -0.47
CA LYS A 31 -9.99 -10.59 -0.87
C LYS A 31 -9.81 -9.48 0.17
N THR A 32 -10.05 -9.77 1.46
CA THR A 32 -9.81 -8.80 2.53
C THR A 32 -8.36 -8.36 2.57
N TRP A 33 -7.41 -9.30 2.47
CA TRP A 33 -5.98 -8.97 2.44
C TRP A 33 -5.63 -8.01 1.31
N ARG A 34 -6.14 -8.25 0.09
CA ARG A 34 -5.93 -7.37 -1.07
C ARG A 34 -6.57 -5.99 -0.88
N GLN A 35 -7.77 -5.91 -0.30
CA GLN A 35 -8.46 -4.64 -0.04
C GLN A 35 -7.76 -3.79 1.02
N LEU A 36 -7.12 -4.45 2.00
CA LEU A 36 -6.32 -3.78 3.03
C LEU A 36 -4.92 -3.39 2.53
N GLN A 37 -4.48 -3.86 1.37
CA GLN A 37 -3.26 -3.34 0.76
C GLN A 37 -3.55 -1.96 0.17
N THR A 38 -2.77 -0.96 0.57
CA THR A 38 -2.70 0.31 -0.15
C THR A 38 -2.29 0.00 -1.59
N PRO A 39 -3.06 0.43 -2.61
CA PRO A 39 -2.71 0.15 -4.00
C PRO A 39 -1.35 0.77 -4.33
N THR A 40 -0.34 -0.08 -4.53
CA THR A 40 0.98 0.37 -4.93
C THR A 40 0.94 0.70 -6.43
N ILE A 41 0.85 1.99 -6.75
CA ILE A 41 0.91 2.45 -8.13
C ILE A 41 2.38 2.59 -8.51
N SER A 42 2.82 1.81 -9.50
CA SER A 42 4.15 1.98 -10.08
C SER A 42 4.14 3.20 -10.99
N VAL A 43 4.91 4.23 -10.63
CA VAL A 43 5.02 5.47 -11.40
C VAL A 43 6.31 5.44 -12.20
N LYS A 44 6.20 5.60 -13.52
CA LYS A 44 7.35 5.80 -14.41
C LYS A 44 7.56 7.30 -14.60
N LEU A 45 8.72 7.80 -14.19
CA LEU A 45 9.10 9.20 -14.40
C LEU A 45 9.89 9.33 -15.70
N LYS A 46 9.50 10.28 -16.54
CA LYS A 46 10.27 10.66 -17.72
C LYS A 46 11.23 11.79 -17.32
N LEU A 47 12.52 11.50 -17.35
CA LEU A 47 13.59 12.45 -17.02
C LEU A 47 14.55 12.55 -18.20
N THR A 48 15.12 13.74 -18.40
CA THR A 48 16.29 13.90 -19.26
C THR A 48 17.54 13.35 -18.56
N ILE A 49 18.59 13.01 -19.32
CA ILE A 49 19.86 12.52 -18.76
C ILE A 49 20.44 13.51 -17.72
N PRO A 50 20.48 14.84 -17.97
CA PRO A 50 20.96 15.78 -16.96
C PRO A 50 20.13 15.78 -15.68
N GLN A 51 18.79 15.74 -15.79
CA GLN A 51 17.90 15.69 -14.63
C GLN A 51 18.12 14.42 -13.80
N PHE A 52 18.28 13.27 -14.46
CA PHE A 52 18.58 12.02 -13.80
C PHE A 52 19.92 12.08 -13.05
N ASN A 53 20.97 12.61 -13.67
CA ASN A 53 22.28 12.73 -13.05
C ASN A 53 22.27 13.64 -11.82
N ILE A 54 21.53 14.75 -11.87
CA ILE A 54 21.34 15.64 -10.71
C ILE A 54 20.68 14.89 -9.55
N LEU A 55 19.57 14.18 -9.82
CA LEU A 55 18.86 13.41 -8.78
C LEU A 55 19.71 12.27 -8.22
N LYS A 56 20.47 11.59 -9.08
CA LYS A 56 21.38 10.52 -8.68
C LYS A 56 22.47 11.05 -7.76
N ASN A 57 23.16 12.13 -8.15
CA ASN A 57 24.22 12.71 -7.34
C ASN A 57 23.71 13.21 -5.97
N GLN A 58 22.49 13.74 -5.92
CA GLN A 58 21.84 14.13 -4.66
C GLN A 58 21.49 12.92 -3.79
N ALA A 59 21.06 11.81 -4.40
CA ALA A 59 20.79 10.58 -3.66
C ALA A 59 22.09 9.97 -3.12
N ASP A 60 23.13 9.93 -3.94
CA ASP A 60 24.45 9.40 -3.59
C ASP A 60 25.11 10.21 -2.45
N SER A 61 24.98 11.54 -2.45
CA SER A 61 25.51 12.39 -1.37
C SER A 61 24.81 12.17 -0.01
N LEU A 62 23.58 11.68 -0.05
CA LEU A 62 22.80 11.28 1.13
C LEU A 62 22.93 9.79 1.45
N ASN A 63 23.74 9.04 0.68
CA ASN A 63 23.89 7.59 0.77
C ASN A 63 22.53 6.85 0.68
N LEU A 64 21.66 7.32 -0.22
CA LEU A 64 20.33 6.78 -0.47
C LEU A 64 20.23 6.23 -1.88
N LEU A 65 19.44 5.16 -2.04
CA LEU A 65 19.00 4.75 -3.37
C LEU A 65 18.11 5.84 -4.00
N ILE A 66 18.28 6.08 -5.30
CA ILE A 66 17.55 7.13 -6.03
C ILE A 66 16.02 7.01 -5.88
N ASN A 67 15.48 5.79 -5.87
CA ASN A 67 14.04 5.56 -5.66
C ASN A 67 13.59 6.03 -4.27
N LYS A 68 14.37 5.74 -3.24
CA LYS A 68 14.08 6.15 -1.85
C LYS A 68 14.19 7.67 -1.72
N PHE A 69 15.18 8.27 -2.38
CA PHE A 69 15.32 9.72 -2.46
C PHE A 69 14.10 10.39 -3.11
N ILE A 70 13.66 9.90 -4.27
CA ILE A 70 12.48 10.44 -4.99
C ILE A 70 11.21 10.32 -4.14
N ILE A 71 10.97 9.16 -3.52
CA ILE A 71 9.80 8.94 -2.65
C ILE A 71 9.83 9.90 -1.46
N ASN A 72 10.96 9.99 -0.76
CA ASN A 72 11.11 10.90 0.37
C ASN A 72 10.87 12.36 -0.03
N LYS A 73 11.41 12.77 -1.18
CA LYS A 73 11.23 14.13 -1.70
C LYS A 73 9.77 14.41 -2.07
N ALA A 74 9.06 13.44 -2.64
CA ALA A 74 7.63 13.55 -2.94
C ALA A 74 6.76 13.60 -1.68
N MET A 75 7.08 12.79 -0.65
CA MET A 75 6.35 12.79 0.62
C MET A 75 6.60 14.06 1.45
N ASN A 76 7.82 14.61 1.37
CA ASN A 76 8.22 15.84 2.09
C ASN A 76 7.89 17.12 1.31
N ALA A 77 7.40 17.02 0.07
CA ALA A 77 6.85 18.15 -0.65
C ALA A 77 5.49 18.52 -0.03
N SER A 78 5.53 19.21 1.10
CA SER A 78 4.36 19.75 1.80
C SER A 78 3.64 20.74 0.88
N GLY A 79 2.65 20.25 0.14
CA GLY A 79 1.89 21.04 -0.84
C GLY A 79 0.73 20.30 -1.49
N CYS A 80 0.68 18.97 -1.44
CA CYS A 80 -0.53 18.24 -1.80
C CYS A 80 -1.49 18.21 -0.61
N VAL A 81 -2.35 19.23 -0.54
CA VAL A 81 -3.58 19.21 0.25
C VAL A 81 -4.38 17.96 -0.17
N HIS A 82 -4.49 16.99 0.73
CA HIS A 82 -5.48 15.93 0.57
C HIS A 82 -6.87 16.55 0.82
N PRO A 83 -7.86 16.37 -0.07
CA PRO A 83 -9.26 16.63 0.26
C PRO A 83 -9.76 15.65 1.33
#